data_AF-A0A3N6GEK1-F1
#
_entry.id   AF-A0A3N6GEK1-F1
#
_cell.length_a   1.000
_cell.length_b   1.000
_cell.length_c   1.000
_cell.angle_alpha   90.00
_cell.angle_beta   90.00
_cell.angle_gamma   90.00
#
_symmetry.space_group_name_H-M   'P 1'
#
loop_
_entity.id
_entity.type
_entity.pdbx_description
1 polymer ?
#
loop_
_entity_poly.entity_id
_entity_poly.type
_entity_poly.pdbx_seq_one_letter_code
_entity_poly.pdbx_strand_id
1 'polypeptide(L)'
;MEITRNDLLARDGKDIERKAGSDCVVMSMTLQDPYTGESIAWRKQQATEVQIDHVMPLSYNWQMGAARWNESKREQIANDPLNLIPVDGPANNAKRDSGPASWLPPYKPVRCSYAVRFAQVSLKYELPVTEADKKAMLTQCGG
;
A
#
# COMPACT_ATOMS: atom_id res chain seq x y z
N MET A 1 -13.24 11.04 7.45
CA MET A 1 -12.94 10.01 8.48
C MET A 1 -11.57 9.48 8.12
N GLU A 2 -10.59 9.71 8.98
CA GLU A 2 -9.21 9.26 8.79
C GLU A 2 -9.16 7.74 8.98
N ILE A 3 -8.62 7.00 8.01
CA ILE A 3 -8.47 5.55 8.14
C ILE A 3 -7.26 5.25 9.01
N THR A 4 -7.44 4.41 10.02
CA THR A 4 -6.35 4.04 10.93
C THR A 4 -5.66 2.75 10.46
N ARG A 5 -4.48 2.48 11.02
CA ARG A 5 -3.82 1.18 10.85
C ARG A 5 -4.73 0.02 11.24
N ASN A 6 -5.45 0.11 12.36
CA ASN A 6 -6.33 -1.00 12.78
C ASN A 6 -7.49 -1.21 11.82
N ASP A 7 -7.99 -0.16 11.17
CA ASP A 7 -9.04 -0.28 10.16
C ASP A 7 -8.54 -1.04 8.93
N LEU A 8 -7.29 -0.78 8.50
CA LEU A 8 -6.67 -1.51 7.39
C LEU A 8 -6.38 -2.97 7.74
N LEU A 9 -5.85 -3.23 8.93
CA LEU A 9 -5.63 -4.60 9.41
C LEU A 9 -6.96 -5.37 9.52
N ALA A 10 -8.02 -4.70 9.98
CA ALA A 10 -9.34 -5.31 10.06
C ALA A 10 -10.00 -5.54 8.69
N ARG A 11 -9.72 -4.68 7.71
CA ARG A 11 -10.24 -4.78 6.33
C ARG A 11 -9.64 -5.96 5.58
N ASP A 12 -8.32 -6.12 5.67
CA ASP A 12 -7.56 -7.03 4.81
C ASP A 12 -7.07 -8.31 5.53
N GLY A 13 -7.14 -8.33 6.86
CA GLY A 13 -6.79 -9.48 7.68
C GLY A 13 -7.90 -10.53 7.74
N LYS A 14 -7.49 -11.79 7.93
CA LYS A 14 -8.36 -12.92 8.26
C LYS A 14 -8.10 -13.39 9.69
N ASP A 15 -9.02 -14.17 10.25
CA ASP A 15 -8.88 -14.77 11.59
C ASP A 15 -8.53 -13.71 12.67
N ILE A 16 -9.22 -12.57 12.61
CA ILE A 16 -8.90 -11.39 13.42
C ILE A 16 -9.27 -11.63 14.88
N GLU A 17 -8.29 -11.47 15.78
CA GLU A 17 -8.54 -11.35 17.22
C GLU A 17 -8.37 -9.90 17.65
N ARG A 18 -9.32 -9.42 18.46
CA ARG A 18 -9.32 -8.06 19.00
C ARG A 18 -9.00 -8.04 20.48
N LYS A 19 -8.54 -6.89 20.97
CA LYS A 19 -8.30 -6.67 22.40
C LYS A 19 -9.63 -6.83 23.15
N ALA A 20 -9.63 -7.59 24.25
CA ALA A 20 -10.80 -7.72 25.11
C ALA A 20 -11.36 -6.34 25.51
N GLY A 21 -12.67 -6.15 25.32
CA GLY A 21 -13.36 -4.88 25.58
C GLY A 21 -13.13 -3.78 24.53
N SER A 22 -12.59 -4.11 23.35
CA SER A 22 -12.44 -3.17 22.24
C SER A 22 -12.74 -3.82 20.89
N ASP A 23 -13.64 -3.22 20.12
CA ASP A 23 -13.95 -3.65 18.76
C ASP A 23 -13.03 -3.04 17.70
N CYS A 24 -12.07 -2.19 18.10
CA CYS A 24 -11.17 -1.49 17.17
C CYS A 24 -9.77 -2.11 17.13
N VAL A 25 -9.19 -2.47 18.27
CA VAL A 25 -7.77 -2.82 18.36
C VAL A 25 -7.53 -4.26 17.94
N VAL A 26 -6.89 -4.45 16.77
CA VAL A 26 -6.45 -5.77 16.28
C VAL A 26 -5.21 -6.22 17.05
N MET A 27 -5.26 -7.43 17.60
CA MET A 27 -4.19 -8.05 18.37
C MET A 27 -3.45 -9.12 17.58
N SER A 28 -4.16 -9.86 16.73
CA SER A 28 -3.60 -10.85 15.80
C SER A 28 -4.49 -10.97 14.56
N MET A 29 -3.91 -11.44 13.46
CA MET A 29 -4.62 -11.78 12.22
C MET A 29 -3.71 -12.64 11.31
N THR A 30 -4.30 -13.25 10.30
CA THR A 30 -3.58 -13.81 9.15
C THR A 30 -3.69 -12.85 7.96
N LEU A 31 -2.56 -12.36 7.45
CA LEU A 31 -2.50 -11.60 6.21
C LEU A 31 -2.15 -12.53 5.04
N GLN A 32 -2.91 -12.46 3.96
CA GLN A 32 -2.48 -12.98 2.66
C GLN A 32 -1.72 -11.87 1.95
N ASP A 33 -0.39 -11.86 2.08
CA ASP A 33 0.43 -10.73 1.68
C ASP A 33 0.43 -10.58 0.15
N PRO A 34 -0.06 -9.44 -0.38
CA PRO A 34 -0.12 -9.26 -1.83
C PRO A 34 1.28 -9.12 -2.44
N TYR A 35 2.31 -8.75 -1.68
CA TYR A 35 3.64 -8.47 -2.24
C TYR A 35 4.50 -9.71 -2.45
N THR A 36 4.49 -10.63 -1.49
CA THR A 36 5.26 -11.88 -1.50
C THR A 36 4.42 -13.08 -1.91
N GLY A 37 3.09 -13.00 -1.78
CA GLY A 37 2.18 -14.14 -1.99
C GLY A 37 2.15 -15.11 -0.80
N GLU A 38 2.85 -14.78 0.29
CA GLU A 38 2.93 -15.61 1.49
C GLU A 38 1.78 -15.31 2.47
N SER A 39 1.48 -16.27 3.34
CA SER A 39 0.59 -16.07 4.48
C SER A 39 1.38 -15.67 5.71
N ILE A 40 1.08 -14.50 6.29
CA ILE A 40 1.77 -13.96 7.47
C ILE A 40 0.82 -14.04 8.67
N ALA A 41 1.19 -14.83 9.68
CA ALA A 41 0.51 -14.85 10.96
C ALA A 41 0.98 -13.66 11.80
N TRP A 42 0.30 -12.54 11.70
CA TRP A 42 0.69 -11.29 12.35
C TRP A 42 0.18 -11.22 13.78
N ARG A 43 1.04 -10.73 14.68
CA ARG A 43 0.67 -10.34 16.05
C ARG A 43 1.14 -8.94 16.36
N LYS A 44 0.39 -8.21 17.20
CA LYS A 44 0.72 -6.83 17.58
C LYS A 44 2.10 -6.69 18.21
N GLN A 45 2.62 -7.72 18.89
CA GLN A 45 3.96 -7.75 19.47
C GLN A 45 5.07 -7.74 18.40
N GLN A 46 4.78 -8.22 17.19
CA GLN A 46 5.66 -8.23 16.02
C GLN A 46 5.13 -7.26 14.96
N ALA A 47 4.76 -6.06 15.39
CA ALA A 47 4.07 -5.08 14.55
C ALA A 47 4.77 -4.79 13.22
N THR A 48 6.10 -4.92 13.15
CA THR A 48 6.92 -4.64 11.97
C THR A 48 6.87 -5.70 10.88
N GLU A 49 6.36 -6.90 11.18
CA GLU A 49 6.18 -7.98 10.17
C GLU A 49 5.18 -7.57 9.09
N VAL A 50 4.13 -6.84 9.49
CA VAL A 50 3.17 -6.23 8.55
C VAL A 50 3.26 -4.71 8.64
N GLN A 51 3.59 -4.06 7.55
CA GLN A 51 3.58 -2.60 7.44
C GLN A 51 2.39 -2.13 6.61
N ILE A 52 1.97 -0.88 6.79
CA ILE A 52 1.02 -0.26 5.86
C ILE A 52 1.85 0.47 4.81
N ASP A 53 1.75 0.03 3.56
CA ASP A 53 2.39 0.69 2.43
C ASP A 53 1.47 1.73 1.79
N HIS A 54 2.08 2.81 1.31
CA HIS A 54 1.51 3.71 0.32
C HIS A 54 1.87 3.20 -1.08
N VAL A 55 0.91 2.58 -1.77
CA VAL A 55 1.09 1.98 -3.11
C VAL A 55 1.81 2.97 -4.03
N MET A 56 1.35 4.21 -4.06
CA MET A 56 2.06 5.37 -4.61
C MET A 56 2.75 6.12 -3.45
N PRO A 57 4.08 6.00 -3.28
CA PRO A 57 4.80 6.53 -2.12
C PRO A 57 4.60 8.03 -1.93
N LEU A 58 4.52 8.50 -0.69
CA LEU A 58 4.33 9.92 -0.40
C LEU A 58 5.47 10.80 -0.94
N SER A 59 6.72 10.31 -0.87
CA SER A 59 7.89 10.98 -1.44
C SER A 59 7.82 11.05 -2.98
N TYR A 60 7.31 10.00 -3.64
CA TYR A 60 7.03 10.01 -5.08
C TYR A 60 5.96 11.06 -5.41
N ASN A 61 4.84 11.06 -4.67
CA ASN A 61 3.76 12.04 -4.85
C ASN A 61 4.27 13.48 -4.74
N TRP A 62 5.15 13.73 -3.77
CA TRP A 62 5.78 15.02 -3.56
C TRP A 62 6.53 15.49 -4.81
N GLN A 63 7.40 14.62 -5.34
CA GLN A 63 8.20 14.88 -6.55
C GLN A 63 7.32 15.10 -7.78
N MET A 64 6.18 14.41 -7.88
CA MET A 64 5.25 14.54 -9.01
C MET A 64 4.30 15.73 -8.91
N GLY A 65 4.37 16.52 -7.83
CA GLY A 65 3.69 17.81 -7.74
C GLY A 65 2.81 18.01 -6.51
N ALA A 66 2.66 16.99 -5.65
CA ALA A 66 1.90 17.14 -4.40
C ALA A 66 2.50 18.18 -3.45
N ALA A 67 3.78 18.53 -3.62
CA ALA A 67 4.44 19.63 -2.90
C ALA A 67 3.72 20.98 -3.03
N ARG A 68 2.98 21.20 -4.13
CA ARG A 68 2.23 22.44 -4.40
C ARG A 68 0.81 22.42 -3.85
N TRP A 69 0.35 21.30 -3.32
CA TRP A 69 -1.01 21.19 -2.80
C TRP A 69 -1.12 21.78 -1.40
N ASN A 70 -2.34 22.17 -1.05
CA ASN A 70 -2.67 22.44 0.35
C ASN A 70 -2.52 21.15 1.20
N GLU A 71 -2.45 21.34 2.50
CA GLU A 71 -2.31 20.25 3.47
C GLU A 71 -3.45 19.25 3.39
N SER A 72 -4.70 19.72 3.34
CA SER A 72 -5.88 18.85 3.27
C SER A 72 -5.83 17.86 2.10
N LYS A 73 -5.39 18.28 0.90
CA LYS A 73 -5.27 17.37 -0.25
C LYS A 73 -4.13 16.37 -0.07
N ARG A 74 -3.03 16.75 0.60
CA ARG A 74 -1.93 15.83 0.96
C ARG A 74 -2.38 14.79 2.00
N GLU A 75 -3.16 15.20 3.00
CA GLU A 75 -3.77 14.29 3.97
C GLU A 75 -4.74 13.32 3.30
N GLN A 76 -5.52 13.78 2.32
CA GLN A 76 -6.45 12.92 1.59
C GLN A 76 -5.74 11.77 0.87
N ILE A 77 -4.63 12.00 0.17
CA ILE A 77 -3.88 10.91 -0.50
C ILE A 77 -3.12 10.03 0.50
N ALA A 78 -2.68 10.60 1.63
CA ALA A 78 -1.99 9.86 2.67
C ALA A 78 -2.91 8.90 3.43
N ASN A 79 -4.20 9.25 3.53
CA ASN A 79 -5.23 8.48 4.23
C ASN A 79 -6.22 7.76 3.29
N ASP A 80 -5.94 7.69 1.99
CA ASP A 80 -6.82 7.04 1.03
C ASP A 80 -6.71 5.50 1.15
N PRO A 81 -7.79 4.76 1.45
CA PRO A 81 -7.76 3.31 1.44
C PRO A 81 -7.35 2.71 0.09
N LEU A 82 -7.51 3.45 -1.02
CA LEU A 82 -6.97 3.07 -2.34
C LEU A 82 -5.44 3.11 -2.36
N ASN A 83 -4.82 4.04 -1.64
CA ASN A 83 -3.36 4.14 -1.57
C ASN A 83 -2.75 3.31 -0.43
N LEU A 84 -3.55 2.77 0.50
CA LEU A 84 -3.07 2.07 1.69
C LEU A 84 -3.34 0.56 1.65
N ILE A 85 -2.28 -0.24 1.85
CA ILE A 85 -2.37 -1.71 1.98
C ILE A 85 -1.45 -2.27 3.06
N PRO A 86 -1.90 -3.24 3.88
CA PRO A 86 -1.02 -4.03 4.72
C PRO A 86 -0.22 -5.01 3.89
N VAL A 87 1.10 -5.04 4.11
CA VAL A 87 2.06 -5.86 3.36
C VAL A 87 3.20 -6.34 4.25
N ASP A 88 3.94 -7.33 3.76
CA ASP A 88 5.23 -7.75 4.34
C ASP A 88 6.20 -6.57 4.54
N GLY A 89 6.73 -6.44 5.76
CA GLY A 89 7.65 -5.36 6.14
C GLY A 89 8.95 -5.32 5.33
N PRO A 90 9.71 -6.42 5.22
CA PRO A 90 10.88 -6.51 4.35
C PRO A 90 10.61 -6.14 2.89
N ALA A 91 9.54 -6.62 2.27
CA ALA A 91 9.16 -6.27 0.90
C ALA A 91 8.88 -4.76 0.76
N ASN A 92 8.18 -4.18 1.74
CA ASN A 92 7.93 -2.74 1.78
C ASN A 92 9.22 -1.91 1.96
N ASN A 93 10.12 -2.37 2.84
CA ASN A 93 11.42 -1.75 3.03
C ASN A 93 12.31 -1.82 1.77
N ALA A 94 12.16 -2.88 0.97
CA ALA A 94 12.84 -2.99 -0.32
C ALA A 94 12.26 -2.03 -1.36
N LYS A 95 10.93 -1.82 -1.36
CA LYS A 95 10.24 -0.84 -2.22
C LYS A 95 10.69 0.59 -1.95
N ARG A 96 10.73 1.01 -0.69
CA ARG A 96 10.97 2.42 -0.29
C ARG A 96 10.04 3.38 -1.04
N ASP A 97 10.59 4.44 -1.60
CA ASP A 97 9.90 5.47 -2.38
C ASP A 97 9.89 5.20 -3.89
N SER A 98 10.17 3.95 -4.30
CA SER A 98 10.33 3.60 -5.71
C SER A 98 9.02 3.62 -6.48
N GLY A 99 9.07 4.10 -7.73
CA GLY A 99 8.03 3.87 -8.73
C GLY A 99 8.09 2.48 -9.37
N PRO A 100 7.05 2.09 -10.14
CA PRO A 100 6.94 0.78 -10.82
C PRO A 100 8.09 0.40 -11.75
N ALA A 101 8.87 1.37 -12.27
CA ALA A 101 10.04 1.07 -13.10
C ALA A 101 11.23 0.55 -12.28
N SER A 102 11.35 1.00 -11.03
CA SER A 102 12.48 0.65 -10.15
C SER A 102 12.16 -0.52 -9.24
N TRP A 103 10.89 -0.70 -8.87
CA TRP A 103 10.46 -1.79 -8.01
C TRP A 103 9.06 -2.28 -8.37
N LEU A 104 8.88 -3.59 -8.37
CA LEU A 104 7.60 -4.28 -8.49
C LEU A 104 7.53 -5.38 -7.42
N PRO A 105 6.33 -5.74 -6.94
CA PRO A 105 6.16 -6.86 -6.03
C PRO A 105 6.89 -8.12 -6.53
N PRO A 106 7.62 -8.85 -5.65
CA PRO A 106 8.27 -10.09 -6.05
C PRO A 106 7.26 -11.15 -6.51
N TYR A 107 6.06 -11.17 -5.93
CA TYR A 107 4.97 -12.03 -6.36
C TYR A 107 4.40 -11.58 -7.71
N LYS A 108 4.86 -12.22 -8.80
CA LYS A 108 4.49 -11.86 -10.18
C LYS A 108 2.98 -11.81 -10.44
N PRO A 109 2.15 -12.75 -9.95
CA PRO A 109 0.71 -12.73 -10.23
C PRO A 109 -0.01 -11.46 -9.78
N VAL A 110 0.50 -10.73 -8.77
CA VAL A 110 -0.13 -9.50 -8.29
C VAL A 110 0.24 -8.27 -9.13
N ARG A 111 1.26 -8.35 -9.99
CA ARG A 111 1.89 -7.15 -10.58
C ARG A 111 0.95 -6.33 -11.45
N CYS A 112 0.05 -6.96 -12.19
CA CYS A 112 -0.97 -6.22 -12.95
C CYS A 112 -1.89 -5.44 -12.00
N SER A 113 -2.43 -6.08 -10.97
CA SER A 113 -3.28 -5.43 -9.97
C SER A 113 -2.55 -4.31 -9.22
N TYR A 114 -1.27 -4.49 -8.89
CA TYR A 114 -0.42 -3.44 -8.31
C TYR A 114 -0.26 -2.25 -9.25
N ALA A 115 0.07 -2.49 -10.53
CA ALA A 115 0.23 -1.44 -11.54
C ALA A 115 -1.08 -0.68 -11.78
N VAL A 116 -2.21 -1.39 -11.87
CA VAL A 116 -3.54 -0.79 -11.99
C VAL A 116 -3.86 0.08 -10.78
N ARG A 117 -3.59 -0.39 -9.57
CA ARG A 117 -3.84 0.38 -8.34
C ARG A 117 -2.97 1.63 -8.26
N PHE A 118 -1.69 1.54 -8.61
CA PHE A 118 -0.80 2.70 -8.72
C PHE A 118 -1.34 3.74 -9.71
N ALA A 119 -1.78 3.28 -10.89
CA ALA A 119 -2.41 4.14 -11.89
C ALA A 119 -3.72 4.77 -11.40
N GLN A 120 -4.55 4.02 -10.66
CA GLN A 120 -5.79 4.55 -10.07
C GLN A 120 -5.52 5.68 -9.06
N VAL A 121 -4.49 5.54 -8.21
CA VAL A 121 -4.08 6.62 -7.28
C VAL A 121 -3.59 7.83 -8.08
N SER A 122 -2.69 7.63 -9.04
CA SER A 122 -2.19 8.69 -9.92
C SER A 122 -3.33 9.45 -10.62
N LEU A 123 -4.31 8.75 -11.19
CA LEU A 123 -5.46 9.33 -11.88
C LEU A 123 -6.39 10.07 -10.92
N LYS A 124 -6.74 9.47 -9.77
CA LYS A 124 -7.65 10.06 -8.78
C LYS A 124 -7.12 11.40 -8.26
N TYR A 125 -5.81 11.50 -8.09
CA TYR A 125 -5.16 12.68 -7.53
C TYR A 125 -4.50 13.59 -8.56
N GLU A 126 -4.65 13.28 -9.85
CA GLU A 126 -4.10 14.05 -10.97
C GLU A 126 -2.56 14.22 -10.88
N LEU A 127 -1.87 13.20 -10.39
CA LEU A 127 -0.41 13.16 -10.35
C LEU A 127 0.12 12.47 -11.60
N PRO A 128 1.07 13.08 -12.33
CA PRO A 128 1.74 12.37 -13.41
C PRO A 128 2.56 11.19 -12.88
N VAL A 129 2.90 10.27 -13.79
CA VAL A 129 3.92 9.25 -13.58
C VAL A 129 5.04 9.45 -14.60
N THR A 130 6.25 8.97 -14.30
CA THR A 130 7.34 9.04 -15.27
C THR A 130 7.04 8.16 -16.49
N GLU A 131 7.68 8.44 -17.63
CA GLU A 131 7.53 7.59 -18.82
C GLU A 131 7.99 6.15 -18.57
N ALA A 132 9.07 5.97 -17.80
CA ALA A 132 9.58 4.67 -17.40
C ALA A 132 8.55 3.91 -16.55
N ASP A 133 7.96 4.56 -15.54
CA ASP A 133 6.93 3.97 -14.69
C ASP A 133 5.69 3.59 -15.50
N LYS A 134 5.24 4.49 -16.39
CA LYS A 134 4.12 4.23 -17.30
C LYS A 134 4.37 2.99 -18.15
N LYS A 135 5.56 2.87 -18.76
CA LYS A 135 5.94 1.71 -19.56
C LYS A 135 5.98 0.43 -18.72
N ALA A 136 6.56 0.49 -17.52
CA ALA A 136 6.63 -0.64 -16.62
C ALA A 136 5.24 -1.13 -16.22
N MET A 137 4.33 -0.22 -15.87
CA MET A 137 2.93 -0.52 -15.53
C MET A 137 2.18 -1.17 -16.69
N LEU A 138 2.26 -0.61 -17.90
CA LEU A 138 1.58 -1.16 -19.09
C LEU A 138 2.04 -2.57 -19.43
N THR A 139 3.30 -2.90 -19.13
CA THR A 139 3.86 -4.24 -19.38
C THR A 139 3.27 -5.30 -18.44
N GLN A 140 2.80 -4.91 -17.24
CA GLN A 140 2.37 -5.91 -16.24
C GLN A 140 1.04 -6.58 -16.55
N CYS A 141 0.21 -6.01 -17.43
CA CYS A 141 -1.15 -6.49 -17.72
C CYS A 141 -1.31 -7.13 -19.09
N GLY A 142 -0.22 -7.31 -19.85
CA GLY A 142 -0.22 -7.89 -21.20
C GLY A 142 0.04 -9.40 -21.22
N GLY A 143 -0.64 -10.17 -20.36
CA GLY A 143 -0.59 -11.63 -20.32
C GLY A 143 -1.73 -12.28 -21.09
#